data_AF-A0A2E7VBN1-F1
#
_entry.id   AF-A0A2E7VBN1-F1
#
_cell.length_a   1.000
_cell.length_b   1.000
_cell.length_c   1.000
_cell.angle_alpha   90.00
_cell.angle_beta   90.00
_cell.angle_gamma   90.00
#
_symmetry.space_group_name_H-M   'P 1'
#
loop_
_entity.id
_entity.type
_entity.pdbx_description
1 polymer ?
#
loop_
_entity_poly.entity_id
_entity_poly.type
_entity_poly.pdbx_seq_one_letter_code
_entity_poly.pdbx_strand_id
1 'polypeptide(L)'
;MGELTTVTVTLQNSESIPVSGQSAEISLKPADQTTIIQPTDLTNRQGQTTAQLLVKQAGLKIISSRSGDLQLSTTATILFEAGPLDQIQLQAQPKRVKPKAAATIKF
;
A
#
# COMPACT_ATOMS: atom_id res chain seq x y z
N MET A 1 -4.09 1.24 13.32
CA MET A 1 -2.80 0.57 13.03
C MET A 1 -2.68 0.42 11.52
N GLY A 2 -1.49 0.49 10.91
CA GLY A 2 -1.33 0.27 9.46
C GLY A 2 -1.25 -1.21 9.11
N GLU A 3 -1.52 -1.55 7.86
CA GLU A 3 -1.42 -2.92 7.32
C GLU A 3 -0.02 -3.13 6.70
N LEU A 4 0.70 -4.17 7.15
CA LEU A 4 1.97 -4.58 6.58
C LEU A 4 1.73 -5.74 5.61
N THR A 5 2.02 -5.53 4.34
CA THR A 5 1.81 -6.50 3.26
C THR A 5 3.12 -6.78 2.55
N THR A 6 3.36 -8.06 2.23
CA THR A 6 4.50 -8.46 1.39
C THR A 6 4.07 -8.54 -0.07
N VAL A 7 4.82 -7.90 -0.96
CA VAL A 7 4.57 -7.90 -2.40
C VAL A 7 5.70 -8.62 -3.09
N THR A 8 5.35 -9.66 -3.87
CA THR A 8 6.30 -10.34 -4.76
C THR A 8 6.30 -9.65 -6.11
N VAL A 9 7.44 -9.12 -6.51
CA VAL A 9 7.66 -8.51 -7.82
C VAL A 9 8.28 -9.56 -8.72
N THR A 10 7.66 -9.82 -9.88
CA THR A 10 8.22 -10.72 -10.90
C THR A 10 8.63 -9.90 -12.11
N LEU A 11 9.92 -9.92 -12.43
CA LEU A 11 10.48 -9.27 -13.61
C LEU A 11 10.55 -10.25 -14.78
N GLN A 12 9.93 -9.87 -15.88
CA GLN A 12 9.94 -10.62 -17.13
C GLN A 12 10.31 -9.68 -18.29
N ASN A 13 10.91 -10.24 -19.33
CA ASN A 13 11.14 -9.52 -20.60
C ASN A 13 9.87 -9.53 -21.49
N SER A 14 9.96 -8.96 -22.69
CA SER A 14 8.85 -8.91 -23.66
C SER A 14 8.34 -10.29 -24.12
N GLU A 15 9.14 -11.34 -23.93
CA GLU A 15 8.79 -12.72 -24.28
C GLU A 15 8.22 -13.49 -23.07
N SER A 16 7.91 -12.79 -21.97
CA SER A 16 7.45 -13.39 -20.70
C SER A 16 8.49 -14.33 -20.05
N ILE A 17 9.77 -14.18 -20.40
CA ILE A 17 10.87 -14.96 -19.81
C ILE A 17 11.34 -14.24 -18.53
N PRO A 18 11.46 -14.94 -17.39
CA PRO A 18 11.96 -14.34 -16.16
C PRO A 18 13.40 -13.82 -16.26
N VAL A 19 13.64 -12.64 -15.68
CA VAL A 19 14.96 -11.99 -15.71
C VAL A 19 15.57 -11.98 -14.31
N SER A 20 16.65 -12.72 -14.12
CA SER A 20 17.40 -12.81 -12.86
C SER A 20 18.54 -11.79 -12.76
N GLY A 21 18.94 -11.43 -11.54
CA GLY A 21 20.11 -10.60 -11.27
C GLY A 21 19.87 -9.10 -11.48
N GLN A 22 18.62 -8.66 -11.50
CA GLN A 22 18.24 -7.25 -11.67
C GLN A 22 17.68 -6.68 -10.38
N SER A 23 17.86 -5.37 -10.17
CA SER A 23 17.13 -4.66 -9.11
C SER A 23 15.68 -4.45 -9.56
N ALA A 24 14.74 -4.46 -8.61
CA ALA A 24 13.36 -4.09 -8.91
C ALA A 24 12.81 -3.26 -7.76
N GLU A 25 12.87 -1.95 -7.92
CA GLU A 25 12.30 -1.00 -6.98
C GLU A 25 10.83 -0.76 -7.30
N ILE A 26 10.02 -0.57 -6.27
CA ILE A 26 8.61 -0.24 -6.41
C ILE A 26 8.29 1.15 -5.87
N SER A 27 7.26 1.75 -6.42
CA SER A 27 6.73 3.05 -5.99
C SER A 27 5.21 2.98 -5.99
N LEU A 28 4.60 3.82 -5.15
CA LEU A 28 3.15 3.85 -4.98
C LEU A 28 2.60 5.23 -5.28
N LYS A 29 1.41 5.26 -5.88
CA LYS A 29 0.62 6.48 -6.06
C LYS A 29 -0.84 6.23 -5.68
N PRO A 30 -1.43 7.01 -4.75
CA PRO A 30 -0.78 8.00 -3.88
C PRO A 30 0.14 7.36 -2.82
N ALA A 31 1.25 8.02 -2.49
CA ALA A 31 2.23 7.54 -1.50
C ALA A 31 1.89 7.92 -0.05
N ASP A 32 0.81 8.66 0.17
CA ASP A 32 0.46 9.22 1.47
C ASP A 32 0.30 8.14 2.54
N GLN A 33 0.85 8.43 3.73
CA GLN A 33 0.87 7.56 4.91
C GLN A 33 1.29 6.11 4.61
N THR A 34 2.18 5.94 3.63
CA THR A 34 2.69 4.65 3.20
C THR A 34 4.20 4.61 3.36
N THR A 35 4.72 3.49 3.84
CA THR A 35 6.15 3.21 3.89
C THR A 35 6.45 2.03 2.97
N ILE A 36 7.42 2.19 2.09
CA ILE A 36 7.89 1.15 1.17
C ILE A 36 9.26 0.70 1.66
N ILE A 37 9.39 -0.59 1.95
CA ILE A 37 10.68 -1.25 2.16
C ILE A 37 11.03 -1.93 0.83
N GLN A 38 12.02 -1.37 0.15
CA GLN A 38 12.47 -1.90 -1.14
C GLN A 38 13.11 -3.27 -0.97
N PRO A 39 13.10 -4.10 -2.01
CA PRO A 39 13.87 -5.33 -2.01
C PRO A 39 15.37 -5.02 -1.92
N THR A 40 16.07 -5.70 -1.02
CA THR A 40 17.53 -5.63 -0.90
C THR A 40 18.25 -6.59 -1.85
N ASP A 41 17.58 -7.69 -2.20
CA ASP A 41 18.12 -8.73 -3.06
C ASP A 41 17.71 -8.52 -4.52
N LEU A 42 18.63 -8.87 -5.43
CA LEU A 42 18.36 -8.92 -6.86
C LEU A 42 17.35 -10.02 -7.19
N THR A 43 16.70 -9.92 -8.34
CA THR A 43 15.73 -10.91 -8.80
C THR A 43 16.36 -12.31 -8.89
N ASN A 44 15.66 -13.32 -8.36
CA ASN A 44 16.13 -14.71 -8.36
C ASN A 44 15.99 -15.36 -9.75
N ARG A 45 16.27 -16.67 -9.86
CA ARG A 45 16.15 -17.43 -11.14
C ARG A 45 14.74 -17.44 -11.75
N GLN A 46 13.71 -17.16 -10.96
CA GLN A 46 12.33 -17.02 -11.41
C GLN A 46 11.96 -15.55 -11.67
N GLY A 47 12.94 -14.64 -11.71
CA GLY A 47 12.73 -13.21 -11.89
C GLY A 47 12.09 -12.53 -10.69
N GLN A 48 12.04 -13.18 -9.52
CA GLN A 48 11.29 -12.67 -8.36
C GLN A 48 12.16 -11.95 -7.35
N THR A 49 11.62 -10.89 -6.76
CA THR A 49 12.14 -10.25 -5.54
C THR A 49 10.97 -9.76 -4.68
N THR A 50 11.21 -9.45 -3.41
CA THR A 50 10.15 -9.14 -2.43
C THR A 50 10.31 -7.76 -1.82
N ALA A 51 9.25 -6.97 -1.88
CA ALA A 51 9.13 -5.69 -1.20
C ALA A 51 8.11 -5.78 -0.07
N GLN A 52 8.18 -4.88 0.91
CA GLN A 52 7.15 -4.74 1.94
C GLN A 52 6.51 -3.36 1.89
N LEU A 53 5.21 -3.33 2.10
CA LEU A 53 4.39 -2.12 2.12
C LEU A 53 3.72 -2.01 3.47
N LEU A 54 3.93 -0.88 4.15
CA LEU A 54 3.16 -0.53 5.34
C LEU A 54 2.21 0.62 4.98
N VAL A 55 0.92 0.31 4.83
CA VAL A 55 -0.11 1.27 4.43
C VAL A 55 -0.98 1.62 5.64
N LYS A 56 -1.02 2.90 6.02
CA LYS A 56 -1.85 3.36 7.15
C LYS A 56 -3.20 3.95 6.73
N GLN A 57 -3.32 4.29 5.46
CA GLN A 57 -4.52 4.90 4.90
C GLN A 57 -5.12 3.99 3.83
N ALA A 58 -6.37 3.61 4.05
CA ALA A 58 -7.18 2.88 3.09
C ALA A 58 -7.33 3.67 1.78
N GLY A 59 -7.51 2.94 0.69
CA GLY A 59 -7.76 3.49 -0.62
C GLY A 59 -7.05 2.74 -1.72
N LEU A 60 -7.35 3.16 -2.95
CA LEU A 60 -6.73 2.62 -4.15
C LEU A 60 -5.29 3.13 -4.27
N LYS A 61 -4.38 2.20 -4.54
CA LYS A 61 -2.96 2.46 -4.73
C LYS A 61 -2.50 1.84 -6.04
N ILE A 62 -1.76 2.62 -6.83
CA ILE A 62 -1.14 2.18 -8.07
C ILE A 62 0.35 1.92 -7.78
N ILE A 63 0.79 0.69 -7.99
CA ILE A 63 2.19 0.27 -7.93
C ILE A 63 2.81 0.48 -9.31
N SER A 64 3.95 1.15 -9.32
CA SER A 64 4.87 1.22 -10.46
C SER A 64 6.21 0.63 -10.06
N SER A 65 6.95 0.09 -11.02
CA SER A 65 8.27 -0.51 -10.76
C SER A 65 9.35 0.05 -11.67
N ARG A 66 10.60 -0.09 -11.24
CA ARG A 66 11.80 0.32 -11.96
C ARG A 66 12.89 -0.73 -11.76
N SER A 67 13.65 -1.02 -12.82
CA SER A 67 14.82 -1.90 -12.77
C SER A 67 16.05 -1.08 -13.16
N GLY A 68 16.95 -0.80 -12.20
CA GLY A 68 18.04 0.15 -12.40
C GLY A 68 17.51 1.52 -12.84
N ASP A 69 17.94 2.00 -14.01
CA ASP A 69 17.47 3.27 -14.59
C ASP A 69 16.21 3.13 -15.47
N LEU A 70 15.75 1.90 -15.73
CA LEU A 70 14.61 1.64 -16.61
C LEU A 70 13.30 1.64 -15.83
N GLN A 71 12.47 2.66 -16.07
CA GLN A 71 11.08 2.66 -15.61
C GLN A 71 10.26 1.60 -16.34
N LEU A 72 9.63 0.70 -15.61
CA LEU A 72 8.73 -0.30 -16.18
C LEU A 72 7.37 0.35 -16.45
N SER A 73 6.82 0.13 -17.64
CA SER A 73 5.51 0.65 -18.05
C SER A 73 4.35 -0.12 -17.41
N THR A 74 4.61 -1.32 -16.89
CA THR A 74 3.64 -2.13 -16.18
C THR A 74 3.29 -1.49 -14.84
N THR A 75 2.00 -1.40 -14.57
CA THR A 75 1.49 -0.97 -13.27
C THR A 75 0.51 -1.99 -12.73
N ALA A 76 0.41 -2.06 -11.41
CA ALA A 76 -0.57 -2.89 -10.71
C ALA A 76 -1.41 -2.01 -9.79
N THR A 77 -2.68 -2.37 -9.62
CA THR A 77 -3.60 -1.62 -8.74
C THR A 77 -3.98 -2.49 -7.56
N ILE A 78 -3.86 -1.94 -6.36
CA ILE A 78 -4.26 -2.60 -5.11
C ILE A 78 -5.24 -1.70 -4.37
N LEU A 79 -6.33 -2.26 -3.86
CA LEU A 79 -7.24 -1.59 -2.96
C LEU A 79 -6.91 -2.02 -1.52
N PHE A 80 -6.50 -1.08 -0.70
CA PHE A 80 -6.36 -1.29 0.75
C PHE A 80 -7.67 -0.89 1.42
N GLU A 81 -8.32 -1.82 2.10
CA GLU A 81 -9.57 -1.55 2.81
C GLU A 81 -9.29 -0.93 4.18
N ALA A 82 -10.21 -0.09 4.65
CA ALA A 82 -10.11 0.41 6.01
C ALA A 82 -10.39 -0.75 6.96
N GLY A 83 -9.52 -0.92 7.95
CA GLY A 83 -9.81 -1.79 9.08
C GLY A 83 -11.06 -1.31 9.85
N PRO A 84 -11.61 -2.15 10.73
CA PRO A 84 -12.76 -1.79 11.55
C PRO A 84 -12.49 -0.49 12.32
N LEU A 85 -13.53 0.35 12.44
CA LEU A 85 -13.49 1.59 13.22
C LEU A 85 -13.33 1.24 14.72
N ASP A 86 -12.13 1.46 15.27
CA ASP A 86 -11.84 1.16 16.68
C ASP A 86 -12.48 2.17 17.65
N GLN A 87 -12.44 3.47 17.33
CA GLN A 87 -13.04 4.52 18.18
C GLN A 87 -13.49 5.75 17.38
N ILE A 88 -14.64 6.31 17.77
CA ILE A 88 -15.11 7.62 17.32
C ILE A 88 -15.15 8.53 18.54
N GLN A 89 -14.40 9.65 18.52
CA GLN A 89 -14.50 10.69 19.54
C GLN A 89 -15.37 11.84 19.00
N LEU A 90 -16.55 12.00 19.58
CA LEU A 90 -17.43 13.14 19.30
C LEU A 90 -17.34 14.13 20.46
N GLN A 91 -16.87 15.34 20.18
CA GLN A 91 -16.93 16.44 21.14
C GLN A 91 -18.09 17.36 20.81
N ALA A 92 -19.03 17.51 21.73
CA ALA A 92 -20.05 18.54 21.63
C ALA A 92 -19.43 19.90 21.96
N GLN A 93 -19.53 20.87 21.04
CA GLN A 93 -19.01 22.23 21.24
C GLN A 93 -19.63 22.99 22.44
N PRO A 94 -20.87 22.73 22.92
CA PRO A 94 -21.26 23.20 24.24
C PRO A 94 -20.81 22.24 25.35
N LYS A 95 -20.18 22.78 26.40
CA LYS A 95 -19.76 22.09 27.66
C LYS A 95 -20.88 21.35 28.40
N ARG A 96 -22.15 21.49 27.97
CA ARG A 96 -23.33 20.79 28.50
C ARG A 96 -24.16 20.24 27.35
N VAL A 97 -24.20 18.92 27.24
CA VAL A 97 -25.24 18.21 26.46
C VAL A 97 -26.37 17.89 27.44
N LYS A 98 -27.60 18.33 27.19
CA LYS A 98 -28.76 17.84 27.96
C LYS A 98 -28.90 16.33 27.65
N PRO A 99 -29.17 15.45 28.63
CA PRO A 99 -29.21 13.97 28.44
C PRO A 99 -30.16 13.42 27.35
N LYS A 100 -30.90 14.29 26.67
CA LYS A 100 -31.92 13.93 25.66
C LYS A 100 -31.49 14.21 24.21
N ALA A 101 -30.32 14.82 23.98
CA ALA A 101 -29.75 14.96 22.65
C ALA A 101 -28.72 13.83 22.42
N ALA A 102 -29.19 12.59 22.44
CA ALA A 102 -28.38 11.46 22.03
C ALA A 102 -28.04 11.65 20.55
N ALA A 103 -26.74 11.81 20.23
CA ALA A 103 -26.27 11.80 18.86
C ALA A 103 -26.53 10.39 18.30
N THR A 104 -27.54 10.25 17.45
CA THR A 104 -27.82 8.99 16.76
C THR A 104 -26.74 8.77 15.71
N ILE A 105 -25.82 7.84 15.98
CA ILE A 105 -24.90 7.30 14.97
C ILE A 105 -25.62 6.12 14.31
N LYS A 106 -25.92 6.21 13.02
CA LYS A 106 -26.40 5.07 12.22
C LYS A 106 -25.25 4.56 11.36
N PHE A 107 -25.05 3.25 11.39
CA PHE A 107 -24.19 2.52 10.45
C PHE A 107 -24.99 2.14 9.20
#